data_AF-A0A559NSX3-F1
#
_entry.id   AF-A0A559NSX3-F1
#
_cell.length_a   1.000
_cell.length_b   1.000
_cell.length_c   1.000
_cell.angle_alpha   90.00
_cell.angle_beta   90.00
_cell.angle_gamma   90.00
#
_symmetry.space_group_name_H-M   'P 1'
#
loop_
_entity.id
_entity.type
_entity.pdbx_description
1 polymer ?
#
loop_
_entity_poly.entity_id
_entity_poly.type
_entity_poly.pdbx_seq_one_letter_code
_entity_poly.pdbx_strand_id
1 'polypeptide(L)'
;MYLVYKYKLMKPITLCFLFASIWLRSQQTVSYEEGMLSPTTKLDTISWLAGHWKGEAFGGIVEEIWSPPQNGSMMFSFRLIADGAVGFYEFGHIIETNGTLLLQLKHFDADLNGWEEKDETVDFKLVKITEDRLYFDDFTIEYISDKEINMYVDVGEGDGKSNEVKFNYHRQ
;
A
#
# COMPACT_ATOMS: atom_id res chain seq x y z
N MET A 1 71.15 43.82 -7.13
CA MET A 1 71.15 42.35 -7.33
C MET A 1 69.75 41.85 -6.99
N TYR A 2 68.96 41.59 -8.03
CA TYR A 2 67.68 40.86 -8.15
C TYR A 2 66.61 40.90 -7.02
N LEU A 3 65.45 41.51 -7.36
CA LEU A 3 64.12 41.10 -6.89
C LEU A 3 63.80 39.68 -7.37
N VAL A 4 63.12 38.85 -6.57
CA VAL A 4 61.98 38.00 -7.02
C VAL A 4 61.04 37.69 -5.84
N TYR A 5 59.77 38.07 -5.98
CA TYR A 5 58.62 37.67 -5.17
C TYR A 5 58.32 36.17 -5.33
N LYS A 6 58.13 35.42 -4.23
CA LYS A 6 57.58 34.06 -4.29
C LYS A 6 56.06 34.10 -4.39
N TYR A 7 55.54 33.57 -5.49
CA TYR A 7 54.13 33.42 -5.84
C TYR A 7 53.37 32.53 -4.83
N LYS A 8 52.16 32.95 -4.48
CA LYS A 8 51.18 32.19 -3.69
C LYS A 8 50.48 31.20 -4.65
N LEU A 9 50.73 29.91 -4.47
CA LEU A 9 50.12 28.85 -5.28
C LEU A 9 48.63 28.69 -4.89
N MET A 10 47.71 29.19 -5.72
CA MET A 10 46.27 28.90 -5.61
C MET A 10 46.03 27.45 -6.03
N LYS A 11 45.50 26.62 -5.11
CA LYS A 11 45.04 25.26 -5.41
C LYS A 11 43.75 25.33 -6.23
N PRO A 12 43.59 24.54 -7.30
CA PRO A 12 42.31 24.46 -8.01
C PRO A 12 41.28 23.76 -7.12
N ILE A 13 40.15 24.42 -6.88
CA ILE A 13 38.98 23.79 -6.25
C ILE A 13 38.33 22.95 -7.34
N THR A 14 38.63 21.65 -7.34
CA THR A 14 37.88 20.68 -8.14
C THR A 14 36.49 20.56 -7.54
N LEU A 15 35.51 21.22 -8.13
CA LEU A 15 34.09 21.06 -7.81
C LEU A 15 33.62 19.73 -8.41
N CYS A 16 33.80 18.64 -7.66
CA CYS A 16 33.13 17.37 -7.95
C CYS A 16 31.64 17.54 -7.67
N PHE A 17 30.81 17.69 -8.71
CA PHE A 17 29.37 17.45 -8.61
C PHE A 17 29.15 15.96 -8.38
N LEU A 18 29.15 15.55 -7.12
CA LEU A 18 28.56 14.27 -6.70
C LEU A 18 27.05 14.38 -6.90
N PHE A 19 26.56 13.91 -8.05
CA PHE A 19 25.17 13.53 -8.19
C PHE A 19 24.94 12.32 -7.28
N ALA A 20 24.68 12.58 -6.00
CA ALA A 20 24.07 11.59 -5.13
C ALA A 20 22.65 11.37 -5.68
N SER A 21 22.46 10.29 -6.42
CA SER A 21 21.13 9.78 -6.74
C SER A 21 20.51 9.33 -5.43
N ILE A 22 19.84 10.26 -4.74
CA ILE A 22 18.96 9.93 -3.64
C ILE A 22 17.81 9.17 -4.29
N TRP A 23 17.79 7.85 -4.11
CA TRP A 23 16.62 7.04 -4.43
C TRP A 23 15.51 7.45 -3.45
N LEU A 24 14.81 8.53 -3.77
CA LEU A 24 13.56 8.90 -3.11
C LEU A 24 12.58 7.77 -3.42
N ARG A 25 12.28 6.94 -2.42
CA ARG A 25 11.17 6.01 -2.50
C ARG A 25 9.91 6.88 -2.52
N SER A 26 9.19 6.87 -3.63
CA SER A 26 7.90 7.56 -3.71
C SER A 26 6.90 6.77 -2.89
N GLN A 27 6.40 7.36 -1.80
CA GLN A 27 5.27 6.81 -1.05
C GLN A 27 4.08 6.63 -1.99
N GLN A 28 3.46 5.45 -1.96
CA GLN A 28 2.29 5.08 -2.74
C GLN A 28 1.02 5.08 -1.88
N THR A 29 1.14 5.06 -0.56
CA THR A 29 0.03 5.24 0.39
C THR A 29 -0.19 6.70 0.78
N VAL A 30 -1.36 6.99 1.34
CA VAL A 30 -1.72 8.30 1.88
C VAL A 30 -2.43 8.10 3.21
N SER A 31 -1.91 8.67 4.29
CA SER A 31 -2.55 8.61 5.60
C SER A 31 -3.75 9.55 5.68
N TYR A 32 -4.78 9.13 6.42
CA TYR A 32 -5.92 9.96 6.75
C TYR A 32 -5.52 11.00 7.80
N GLU A 33 -5.90 12.26 7.57
CA GLU A 33 -5.73 13.35 8.53
C GLU A 33 -7.07 13.72 9.16
N GLU A 34 -7.07 14.10 10.45
CA GLU A 34 -8.29 14.52 11.12
C GLU A 34 -8.96 15.70 10.40
N GLY A 35 -10.26 15.57 10.11
CA GLY A 35 -11.03 16.57 9.35
C GLY A 35 -10.99 16.39 7.83
N MET A 36 -10.23 15.42 7.30
CA MET A 36 -10.26 15.08 5.88
C MET A 36 -11.65 14.52 5.49
N LEU A 37 -12.16 14.96 4.33
CA LEU A 37 -13.43 14.46 3.81
C LEU A 37 -13.17 13.33 2.82
N SER A 38 -13.77 12.17 3.07
CA SER A 38 -13.75 11.04 2.13
C SER A 38 -14.53 11.40 0.86
N PRO A 39 -14.00 11.10 -0.34
CA PRO A 39 -14.68 11.39 -1.59
C PRO A 39 -15.96 10.56 -1.74
N THR A 40 -16.98 11.15 -2.34
CA THR A 40 -18.23 10.45 -2.69
C THR A 40 -17.98 9.46 -3.82
N THR A 41 -18.33 8.19 -3.61
CA THR A 41 -18.22 7.15 -4.65
C THR A 41 -19.15 5.97 -4.36
N LYS A 42 -19.17 4.99 -5.27
CA LYS A 42 -19.97 3.77 -5.23
C LYS A 42 -19.10 2.54 -5.50
N LEU A 43 -19.47 1.39 -4.94
CA LEU A 43 -18.71 0.15 -5.13
C LEU A 43 -18.63 -0.28 -6.60
N ASP A 44 -19.63 0.05 -7.42
CA ASP A 44 -19.61 -0.28 -8.84
C ASP A 44 -18.39 0.29 -9.59
N THR A 45 -17.82 1.39 -9.08
CA THR A 45 -16.60 2.01 -9.61
C THR A 45 -15.35 1.13 -9.48
N ILE A 46 -15.39 0.14 -8.60
CA ILE A 46 -14.29 -0.82 -8.35
C ILE A 46 -14.64 -2.26 -8.72
N SER A 47 -15.68 -2.45 -9.54
CA SER A 47 -16.08 -3.77 -10.02
C SER A 47 -14.96 -4.56 -10.73
N TRP A 48 -13.96 -3.86 -11.27
CA TRP A 48 -12.76 -4.47 -11.88
C TRP A 48 -11.90 -5.26 -10.88
N LEU A 49 -11.97 -4.96 -9.59
CA LEU A 49 -11.21 -5.65 -8.55
C LEU A 49 -11.76 -7.07 -8.29
N ALA A 50 -13.02 -7.34 -8.65
CA ALA A 50 -13.62 -8.66 -8.46
C ALA A 50 -12.84 -9.73 -9.22
N GLY A 51 -12.51 -10.84 -8.56
CA GLY A 51 -11.68 -11.89 -9.14
C GLY A 51 -10.82 -12.64 -8.15
N HIS A 52 -9.99 -13.53 -8.70
CA HIS A 52 -8.99 -14.28 -7.98
C HIS A 52 -7.60 -13.78 -8.39
N TRP A 53 -6.82 -13.38 -7.39
CA TRP A 53 -5.55 -12.69 -7.53
C TRP A 53 -4.47 -13.41 -6.76
N LYS A 54 -3.28 -13.49 -7.35
CA LYS A 54 -2.13 -14.17 -6.74
C LYS A 54 -0.86 -13.39 -6.97
N GLY A 55 -0.01 -13.30 -5.95
CA GLY A 55 1.22 -12.54 -5.98
C GLY A 55 2.29 -13.14 -5.06
N GLU A 56 3.38 -12.40 -4.90
CA GLU A 56 4.47 -12.72 -3.98
C GLU A 56 4.68 -11.55 -3.01
N ALA A 57 4.65 -11.84 -1.72
CA ALA A 57 4.95 -10.89 -0.65
C ALA A 57 5.41 -11.64 0.61
N PHE A 58 6.13 -10.96 1.50
CA PHE A 58 6.62 -11.53 2.77
C PHE A 58 7.40 -12.85 2.62
N GLY A 59 8.09 -13.05 1.50
CA GLY A 59 8.84 -14.28 1.21
C GLY A 59 7.97 -15.49 0.86
N GLY A 60 6.67 -15.29 0.62
CA GLY A 60 5.72 -16.34 0.28
C GLY A 60 4.78 -15.96 -0.86
N ILE A 61 3.77 -16.81 -1.05
CA ILE A 61 2.67 -16.60 -2.00
C ILE A 61 1.52 -15.94 -1.25
N VAL A 62 1.01 -14.85 -1.81
CA VAL A 62 -0.23 -14.21 -1.35
C VAL A 62 -1.35 -14.48 -2.35
N GLU A 63 -2.54 -14.70 -1.85
CA GLU A 63 -3.73 -14.99 -2.65
C GLU A 63 -4.92 -14.20 -2.10
N GLU A 64 -5.63 -13.49 -2.97
CA GLU A 64 -6.83 -12.74 -2.63
C GLU A 64 -7.98 -13.06 -3.57
N ILE A 65 -9.17 -13.26 -3.00
CA ILE A 65 -10.39 -13.48 -3.77
C ILE A 65 -11.39 -12.40 -3.40
N TRP A 66 -11.79 -11.62 -4.39
CA TRP A 66 -12.75 -10.53 -4.26
C TRP A 66 -14.05 -10.89 -4.97
N SER A 67 -15.17 -10.78 -4.26
CA SER A 67 -16.51 -10.95 -4.84
C SER A 67 -16.87 -9.78 -5.77
N PRO A 68 -17.85 -9.92 -6.68
CA PRO A 68 -18.47 -8.76 -7.32
C PRO A 68 -19.18 -7.87 -6.30
N PRO A 69 -19.23 -6.54 -6.50
CA PRO A 69 -20.10 -5.65 -5.72
C PRO A 69 -21.55 -6.14 -5.71
N GLN A 70 -22.13 -6.31 -4.51
CA GLN A 70 -23.52 -6.70 -4.36
C GLN A 70 -24.12 -6.11 -3.08
N ASN A 71 -25.27 -5.45 -3.21
CA ASN A 71 -26.04 -4.89 -2.08
C ASN A 71 -25.22 -3.99 -1.14
N GLY A 72 -24.32 -3.17 -1.70
CA GLY A 72 -23.50 -2.24 -0.92
C GLY A 72 -22.30 -2.88 -0.22
N SER A 73 -21.93 -4.12 -0.58
CA SER A 73 -20.73 -4.79 -0.07
C SER A 73 -19.97 -5.52 -1.17
N MET A 74 -18.64 -5.56 -1.03
CA MET A 74 -17.71 -6.36 -1.81
C MET A 74 -16.80 -7.09 -0.82
N MET A 75 -17.07 -8.37 -0.55
CA MET A 75 -16.28 -9.19 0.37
C MET A 75 -14.98 -9.69 -0.28
N PHE A 76 -13.98 -9.95 0.56
CA PHE A 76 -12.75 -10.61 0.17
C PHE A 76 -12.22 -11.58 1.23
N SER A 77 -11.36 -12.49 0.78
CA SER A 77 -10.49 -13.27 1.66
C SER A 77 -9.06 -13.23 1.15
N PHE A 78 -8.10 -13.15 2.09
CA PHE A 78 -6.67 -13.20 1.84
C PHE A 78 -6.07 -14.46 2.46
N ARG A 79 -4.99 -14.97 1.86
CA ARG A 79 -4.11 -15.97 2.47
C ARG A 79 -2.65 -15.73 2.11
N LEU A 80 -1.77 -15.78 3.11
CA LEU A 80 -0.33 -15.92 2.94
C LEU A 80 0.09 -17.40 3.10
N ILE A 81 0.85 -17.92 2.14
CA ILE A 81 1.54 -19.21 2.22
C ILE A 81 3.04 -18.97 2.19
N ALA A 82 3.73 -19.31 3.28
CA ALA A 82 5.18 -19.16 3.41
C ALA A 82 5.76 -20.42 4.08
N ASP A 83 7.00 -20.77 3.75
CA ASP A 83 7.71 -21.92 4.33
C ASP A 83 6.93 -23.27 4.27
N GLY A 84 6.11 -23.44 3.23
CA GLY A 84 5.32 -24.65 2.99
C GLY A 84 4.06 -24.78 3.86
N ALA A 85 3.69 -23.75 4.61
CA ALA A 85 2.50 -23.71 5.45
C ALA A 85 1.71 -22.40 5.24
N VAL A 86 0.51 -22.33 5.82
CA VAL A 86 -0.23 -21.07 5.89
C VAL A 86 0.41 -20.20 6.96
N GLY A 87 0.72 -18.95 6.62
CA GLY A 87 1.14 -17.93 7.58
C GLY A 87 -0.07 -17.38 8.33
N PHE A 88 -0.97 -16.70 7.61
CA PHE A 88 -2.20 -16.14 8.16
C PHE A 88 -3.26 -15.93 7.06
N TYR A 89 -4.47 -15.59 7.48
CA TYR A 89 -5.60 -15.22 6.64
C TYR A 89 -6.10 -13.83 6.98
N GLU A 90 -6.81 -13.22 6.04
CA GLU A 90 -7.70 -12.10 6.32
C GLU A 90 -9.07 -12.40 5.74
N PHE A 91 -10.09 -11.84 6.39
CA PHE A 91 -11.43 -11.76 5.83
C PHE A 91 -11.97 -10.37 6.05
N GLY A 92 -12.58 -9.81 5.02
CA GLY A 92 -13.04 -8.43 5.07
C GLY A 92 -13.97 -8.05 3.94
N HIS A 93 -14.22 -6.75 3.84
CA HIS A 93 -15.05 -6.17 2.80
C HIS A 93 -14.66 -4.74 2.47
N ILE A 94 -15.11 -4.26 1.31
CA ILE A 94 -15.33 -2.84 1.06
C ILE A 94 -16.85 -2.62 1.07
N ILE A 95 -17.33 -1.65 1.85
CA ILE A 95 -18.76 -1.35 1.99
C ILE A 95 -19.08 0.09 1.61
N GLU A 96 -20.29 0.32 1.10
CA GLU A 96 -20.84 1.67 0.97
C GLU A 96 -21.38 2.16 2.32
N THR A 97 -20.85 3.27 2.80
CA THR A 97 -21.31 3.90 4.05
C THR A 97 -21.26 5.42 3.90
N ASN A 98 -22.30 6.12 4.35
CA ASN A 98 -22.39 7.58 4.32
C ASN A 98 -22.05 8.23 2.95
N GLY A 99 -22.32 7.54 1.84
CA GLY A 99 -22.03 8.03 0.48
C GLY A 99 -20.58 7.85 0.01
N THR A 100 -19.74 7.17 0.77
CA THR A 100 -18.35 6.83 0.45
C THR A 100 -18.08 5.33 0.66
N LEU A 101 -16.81 4.92 0.62
CA LEU A 101 -16.37 3.54 0.88
C LEU A 101 -15.58 3.43 2.17
N LEU A 102 -15.70 2.28 2.82
CA LEU A 102 -14.89 1.85 3.96
C LEU A 102 -14.38 0.44 3.68
N LEU A 103 -13.06 0.24 3.78
CA LEU A 103 -12.45 -1.09 3.79
C LEU A 103 -12.32 -1.54 5.26
N GLN A 104 -12.82 -2.73 5.57
CA GLN A 104 -12.67 -3.32 6.90
C GLN A 104 -12.20 -4.76 6.79
N LEU A 105 -11.34 -5.19 7.70
CA LEU A 105 -10.87 -6.57 7.76
C LEU A 105 -10.57 -7.02 9.18
N LYS A 106 -10.41 -8.33 9.32
CA LYS A 106 -9.80 -8.99 10.46
C LYS A 106 -8.72 -9.94 10.00
N HIS A 107 -7.72 -10.13 10.85
CA HIS A 107 -6.66 -11.10 10.66
C HIS A 107 -6.92 -12.36 11.48
N PHE A 108 -6.49 -13.49 10.93
CA PHE A 108 -6.59 -14.78 11.58
C PHE A 108 -5.29 -15.57 11.39
N ASP A 109 -4.81 -16.22 12.45
CA ASP A 109 -3.72 -17.19 12.30
C ASP A 109 -4.15 -18.43 11.49
N ALA A 110 -3.21 -19.35 11.27
CA ALA A 110 -3.47 -20.58 10.52
C ALA A 110 -4.58 -21.48 11.11
N ASP A 111 -4.87 -21.35 12.42
CA ASP A 111 -5.88 -22.09 13.16
C ASP A 111 -7.21 -21.32 13.31
N LEU A 112 -7.34 -20.18 12.64
CA LEU A 112 -8.49 -19.27 12.67
C LEU A 112 -8.72 -18.56 14.01
N ASN A 113 -7.67 -18.36 14.82
CA ASN A 113 -7.75 -17.45 15.96
C ASN A 113 -7.59 -16.01 15.47
N GLY A 114 -8.54 -15.15 15.83
CA GLY A 114 -8.52 -13.73 15.45
C GLY A 114 -7.45 -12.93 16.20
N TRP A 115 -6.85 -11.95 15.53
CA TRP A 115 -5.91 -11.02 16.17
C TRP A 115 -6.63 -9.86 16.86
N GLU A 116 -7.66 -9.33 16.20
CA GLU A 116 -8.50 -8.29 16.76
C GLU A 116 -9.50 -8.88 17.78
N GLU A 117 -9.89 -8.06 18.75
CA GLU A 117 -10.97 -8.42 19.67
C GLU A 117 -12.26 -8.73 18.92
N LYS A 118 -13.15 -9.48 19.59
CA LYS A 118 -14.37 -10.02 18.98
C LYS A 118 -15.16 -8.97 18.18
N ASP A 119 -15.37 -7.80 18.76
CA ASP A 119 -16.20 -6.73 18.21
C ASP A 119 -15.38 -5.62 17.51
N GLU A 120 -14.07 -5.84 17.29
CA GLU A 120 -13.17 -4.88 16.66
C GLU A 120 -12.73 -5.31 15.25
N THR A 121 -12.45 -4.34 14.40
CA THR A 121 -11.94 -4.53 13.02
C THR A 121 -10.83 -3.54 12.75
N VAL A 122 -9.98 -3.85 11.77
CA VAL A 122 -9.10 -2.85 11.18
C VAL A 122 -9.90 -2.12 10.10
N ASP A 123 -9.95 -0.79 10.22
CA ASP A 123 -10.80 0.08 9.40
C ASP A 123 -9.93 1.07 8.61
N PHE A 124 -10.02 1.03 7.29
CA PHE A 124 -9.30 1.94 6.39
C PHE A 124 -10.29 2.89 5.71
N LYS A 125 -10.22 4.17 6.06
CA LYS A 125 -11.10 5.23 5.51
C LYS A 125 -10.64 5.62 4.12
N LEU A 126 -11.57 5.80 3.18
CA LEU A 126 -11.21 6.30 1.85
C LEU A 126 -10.71 7.75 1.94
N VAL A 127 -9.49 8.02 1.48
CA VAL A 127 -8.86 9.36 1.50
C VAL A 127 -8.88 10.04 0.14
N LYS A 128 -8.72 9.28 -0.95
CA LYS A 128 -8.58 9.85 -2.30
C LYS A 128 -8.91 8.82 -3.37
N ILE A 129 -9.42 9.29 -4.51
CA ILE A 129 -9.61 8.49 -5.73
C ILE A 129 -8.90 9.21 -6.88
N THR A 130 -8.29 8.43 -7.76
CA THR A 130 -7.74 8.87 -9.05
C THR A 130 -8.26 7.95 -10.16
N GLU A 131 -7.82 8.13 -11.40
CA GLU A 131 -8.28 7.32 -12.53
C GLU A 131 -8.00 5.82 -12.34
N ASP A 132 -6.84 5.49 -11.80
CA ASP A 132 -6.31 4.14 -11.68
C ASP A 132 -6.11 3.68 -10.23
N ARG A 133 -6.40 4.52 -9.23
CA ARG A 133 -6.13 4.19 -7.82
C ARG A 133 -7.21 4.61 -6.85
N LEU A 134 -7.39 3.76 -5.84
CA LEU A 134 -8.11 4.04 -4.61
C LEU A 134 -7.13 4.11 -3.46
N TYR A 135 -7.13 5.24 -2.77
CA TYR A 135 -6.35 5.44 -1.56
C TYR A 135 -7.32 5.37 -0.39
N PHE A 136 -7.15 4.37 0.44
CA PHE A 136 -7.62 4.34 1.81
C PHE A 136 -6.47 4.78 2.74
N ASP A 137 -6.80 5.05 3.99
CA ASP A 137 -5.85 5.40 5.05
C ASP A 137 -4.69 4.40 5.07
N ASP A 138 -3.48 4.81 4.69
CA ASP A 138 -2.28 3.96 4.65
C ASP A 138 -2.39 2.68 3.79
N PHE A 139 -3.38 2.60 2.90
CA PHE A 139 -3.64 1.45 2.03
C PHE A 139 -4.05 1.91 0.64
N THR A 140 -3.43 1.41 -0.42
CA THR A 140 -3.75 1.81 -1.80
C THR A 140 -3.97 0.61 -2.70
N ILE A 141 -5.04 0.64 -3.49
CA ILE A 141 -5.31 -0.31 -4.58
C ILE A 141 -5.10 0.42 -5.91
N GLU A 142 -4.24 -0.13 -6.75
CA GLU A 142 -3.90 0.39 -8.07
C GLU A 142 -4.32 -0.61 -9.15
N TYR A 143 -5.18 -0.17 -10.04
CA TYR A 143 -5.52 -0.86 -11.27
C TYR A 143 -4.39 -0.70 -12.30
N ILE A 144 -3.82 -1.81 -12.76
CA ILE A 144 -2.84 -1.80 -13.86
C ILE A 144 -3.49 -2.29 -15.16
N SER A 145 -4.22 -3.40 -15.08
CA SER A 145 -4.99 -3.96 -16.19
C SER A 145 -6.02 -4.96 -15.69
N ASP A 146 -6.85 -5.51 -16.59
CA ASP A 146 -7.73 -6.64 -16.28
C ASP A 146 -6.99 -7.87 -15.72
N LYS A 147 -5.66 -7.95 -15.82
CA LYS A 147 -4.86 -9.09 -15.37
C LYS A 147 -3.87 -8.78 -14.26
N GLU A 148 -3.74 -7.51 -13.87
CA GLU A 148 -2.73 -7.08 -12.90
C GLU A 148 -3.24 -5.92 -12.05
N ILE A 149 -2.97 -6.00 -10.75
CA ILE A 149 -3.21 -4.91 -9.79
C ILE A 149 -2.00 -4.82 -8.86
N ASN A 150 -1.80 -3.64 -8.29
CA ASN A 150 -0.92 -3.48 -7.13
C ASN A 150 -1.74 -3.11 -5.90
N MET A 151 -1.31 -3.60 -4.74
CA MET A 151 -1.71 -3.05 -3.46
C MET A 151 -0.49 -2.57 -2.70
N TYR A 152 -0.63 -1.48 -1.98
CA TYR A 152 0.42 -0.90 -1.15
C TYR A 152 -0.14 -0.71 0.26
N VAL A 153 0.58 -1.17 1.27
CA VAL A 153 0.15 -1.09 2.67
C VAL A 153 1.31 -0.57 3.50
N ASP A 154 1.09 0.45 4.30
CA ASP A 154 2.05 0.85 5.32
C ASP A 154 1.93 -0.06 6.54
N VAL A 155 2.96 -0.85 6.82
CA VAL A 155 3.01 -1.74 7.99
C VAL A 155 3.83 -1.15 9.14
N GLY A 156 4.05 0.17 9.14
CA GLY A 156 4.87 0.86 10.13
C GLY A 156 4.32 0.77 11.57
N GLU A 157 5.19 0.38 12.52
CA GLU A 157 4.91 0.38 13.95
C GLU A 157 5.26 1.74 14.57
N GLY A 158 4.40 2.77 14.43
CA GLY A 158 4.36 3.95 15.31
C GLY A 158 5.63 4.82 15.51
N ASP A 159 6.76 4.49 14.89
CA ASP A 159 8.05 5.18 15.04
C ASP A 159 8.26 6.32 14.02
N GLY A 160 7.22 6.60 13.23
CA GLY A 160 7.20 7.63 12.20
C GLY A 160 7.95 7.24 10.92
N LYS A 161 8.44 6.00 10.79
CA LYS A 161 8.98 5.49 9.54
C LYS A 161 7.93 4.66 8.82
N SER A 162 7.46 5.20 7.70
CA SER A 162 6.65 4.44 6.75
C SER A 162 7.39 3.19 6.30
N ASN A 163 6.76 2.03 6.49
CA ASN A 163 7.24 0.73 6.02
C ASN A 163 6.24 0.21 5.00
N GLU A 164 6.19 0.86 3.84
CA GLU A 164 5.31 0.45 2.75
C GLU A 164 5.74 -0.89 2.14
N VAL A 165 4.80 -1.83 2.07
CA VAL A 165 4.92 -3.10 1.38
C VAL A 165 4.06 -3.06 0.12
N LYS A 166 4.65 -3.47 -1.00
CA LYS A 166 3.94 -3.65 -2.27
C LYS A 166 3.55 -5.11 -2.45
N PHE A 167 2.29 -5.35 -2.78
CA PHE A 167 1.76 -6.61 -3.28
C PHE A 167 1.49 -6.42 -4.78
N ASN A 168 2.17 -7.17 -5.63
CA ASN A 168 1.90 -7.20 -7.06
C ASN A 168 1.15 -8.48 -7.38
N TYR A 169 -0.11 -8.33 -7.81
CA TYR A 169 -1.04 -9.42 -7.99
C TYR A 169 -1.37 -9.63 -9.47
N HIS A 170 -1.48 -10.90 -9.84
CA HIS A 170 -1.89 -11.33 -11.17
C HIS A 170 -3.14 -12.18 -11.09
N ARG A 171 -4.07 -11.93 -12.02
CA ARG A 171 -5.33 -12.67 -12.10
C ARG A 171 -5.08 -14.14 -12.43
N GLN A 172 -5.79 -15.04 -11.76
CA GLN A 172 -5.76 -16.50 -11.99
C GLN A 172 -6.80 -16.97 -13.01
#